data_AF-A0A4Q3J123-F1
#
_entry.id   AF-A0A4Q3J123-F1
#
_cell.length_a   1.000
_cell.length_b   1.000
_cell.length_c   1.000
_cell.angle_alpha   90.00
_cell.angle_beta   90.00
_cell.angle_gamma   90.00
#
_symmetry.space_group_name_H-M   'P 1'
#
loop_
_entity.id
_entity.type
_entity.pdbx_description
1 polymer ?
#
loop_
_entity_poly.entity_id
_entity_poly.type
_entity_poly.pdbx_seq_one_letter_code
_entity_poly.pdbx_strand_id
1 'polypeptide(L)'
;EANSFQNQPYLDNQVKDRGFKLVSVGLTVNFPLGIYSSKYKSWAEVPDGATVAIQNDPTNGGRSLLLLQDKGAIKLKDGVGFKPSVADIVSNPKKLKIIEIEAAQTPRSLADVAAAAINTNYAVDAKIEPTSAILREDPKGPYVNLIAVREVDKDKPWVKALLASYHTPEIKAFVAERFKGSVLAGW
;
A
#
# COMPACT_ATOMS: atom_id res chain seq x y z
N GLU A 1 -20.06 13.10 7.01
CA GLU A 1 -18.86 13.26 6.15
C GLU A 1 -18.17 11.92 6.04
N ALA A 2 -17.53 11.66 4.90
CA ALA A 2 -16.84 10.41 4.61
C ALA A 2 -15.48 10.71 3.96
N ASN A 3 -14.53 9.78 4.07
CA ASN A 3 -13.30 9.77 3.27
C ASN A 3 -13.09 8.39 2.63
N SER A 4 -12.27 8.32 1.59
CA SER A 4 -12.02 7.11 0.79
C SER A 4 -10.60 7.11 0.23
N PHE A 5 -9.60 6.88 1.09
CA PHE A 5 -8.17 6.94 0.69
C PHE A 5 -7.27 5.93 1.40
N GLN A 6 -7.81 5.15 2.34
CA GLN A 6 -7.03 4.35 3.29
C GLN A 6 -7.51 2.91 3.33
N ASN A 7 -6.69 2.01 3.88
CA ASN A 7 -7.05 0.64 4.21
C ASN A 7 -7.27 0.45 5.71
N GLN A 8 -7.72 -0.74 6.12
CA GLN A 8 -8.06 -1.02 7.52
C GLN A 8 -6.83 -0.91 8.45
N PRO A 9 -5.65 -1.47 8.13
CA PRO A 9 -4.47 -1.31 8.98
C PRO A 9 -4.05 0.16 9.22
N TYR A 10 -4.24 1.04 8.22
CA TYR A 10 -3.95 2.46 8.35
C TYR A 10 -4.99 3.15 9.24
N LEU A 11 -6.29 2.89 9.00
CA LEU A 11 -7.37 3.41 9.83
C LEU A 11 -7.19 3.01 11.30
N ASP A 12 -6.89 1.73 11.57
CA ASP A 12 -6.66 1.21 12.93
C ASP A 12 -5.47 1.91 13.59
N ASN A 13 -4.41 2.21 12.83
CA ASN A 13 -3.28 2.97 13.35
C ASN A 13 -3.67 4.40 13.73
N GLN A 14 -4.41 5.09 12.87
CA GLN A 14 -4.88 6.44 13.13
C GLN A 14 -5.82 6.50 14.34
N VAL A 15 -6.74 5.53 14.47
CA VAL A 15 -7.65 5.41 15.62
C VAL A 15 -6.85 5.18 16.90
N LYS A 16 -5.87 4.27 16.89
CA LYS A 16 -5.02 3.98 18.04
C LYS A 16 -4.17 5.21 18.45
N ASP A 17 -3.52 5.85 17.48
CA ASP A 17 -2.51 6.89 17.76
C ASP A 17 -3.10 8.28 17.99
N ARG A 18 -4.33 8.53 17.52
CA ARG A 18 -4.98 9.85 17.59
C ARG A 18 -6.32 9.83 18.34
N GLY A 19 -6.82 8.65 18.71
CA GLY A 19 -8.10 8.50 19.40
C GLY A 19 -9.31 8.83 18.52
N PHE A 20 -9.17 8.84 17.20
CA PHE A 20 -10.28 9.15 16.29
C PHE A 20 -11.43 8.17 16.45
N LYS A 21 -12.67 8.68 16.37
CA LYS A 21 -13.90 7.88 16.35
C LYS A 21 -14.35 7.67 14.91
N LEU A 22 -13.51 7.00 14.14
CA LEU A 22 -13.75 6.67 12.73
C LEU A 22 -13.94 5.17 12.57
N VAL A 23 -14.87 4.77 11.70
CA VAL A 23 -15.17 3.37 11.40
C VAL A 23 -15.26 3.16 9.90
N SER A 24 -14.88 1.96 9.46
CA SER A 24 -15.12 1.49 8.09
C SER A 24 -16.59 1.18 7.88
N VAL A 25 -17.15 1.59 6.75
CA VAL A 25 -18.55 1.29 6.37
C VAL A 25 -18.65 0.50 5.07
N GLY A 26 -17.57 0.35 4.31
CA GLY A 26 -17.56 -0.46 3.11
C GLY A 26 -16.20 -0.43 2.41
N LEU A 27 -15.88 -1.50 1.70
CA LEU A 27 -14.66 -1.59 0.90
C LEU A 27 -14.77 -0.79 -0.38
N THR A 28 -13.64 -0.41 -0.96
CA THR A 28 -13.55 0.26 -2.26
C THR A 28 -12.70 -0.58 -3.18
N VAL A 29 -11.50 -0.13 -3.51
CA VAL A 29 -10.60 -0.81 -4.43
C VAL A 29 -9.32 -1.23 -3.73
N ASN A 30 -8.71 -2.32 -4.20
CA ASN A 30 -7.37 -2.71 -3.80
C ASN A 30 -6.34 -2.10 -4.75
N PHE A 31 -5.27 -1.59 -4.15
CA PHE A 31 -4.10 -1.02 -4.78
C PHE A 31 -2.87 -1.84 -4.35
N PRO A 32 -2.56 -2.96 -5.04
CA PRO A 32 -1.41 -3.78 -4.68
C PRO A 32 -0.13 -2.94 -4.69
N LEU A 33 0.62 -2.99 -3.59
CA LEU A 33 1.87 -2.26 -3.46
C LEU A 33 2.90 -2.79 -4.46
N GLY A 34 3.68 -1.89 -5.06
CA GLY A 34 4.78 -2.26 -5.94
C GLY A 34 6.11 -1.73 -5.41
N ILE A 35 7.17 -2.46 -5.69
CA ILE A 35 8.55 -1.99 -5.61
C ILE A 35 9.03 -1.77 -7.04
N TYR A 36 9.50 -0.56 -7.32
CA TYR A 36 9.84 -0.10 -8.67
C TYR A 36 11.32 0.26 -8.72
N SER A 37 11.90 0.25 -9.92
CA SER A 37 13.25 0.72 -10.17
C SER A 37 13.29 1.49 -11.49
N SER A 38 14.09 2.56 -11.53
CA SER A 38 14.45 3.27 -12.76
C SER A 38 15.72 2.69 -13.41
N LYS A 39 16.45 1.82 -12.69
CA LYS A 39 17.80 1.33 -13.04
C LYS A 39 17.82 -0.15 -13.41
N TYR A 40 16.92 -0.95 -12.83
CA TYR A 40 16.90 -2.41 -12.93
C TYR A 40 15.56 -2.91 -13.43
N LYS A 41 15.56 -3.96 -14.25
CA LYS A 41 14.34 -4.53 -14.84
C LYS A 41 13.73 -5.65 -14.01
N SER A 42 14.50 -6.20 -13.07
CA SER A 42 14.08 -7.30 -12.21
C SER A 42 14.72 -7.19 -10.84
N TRP A 43 14.12 -7.82 -9.83
CA TRP A 43 14.69 -7.85 -8.48
C TRP A 43 16.06 -8.54 -8.42
N ALA A 44 16.31 -9.51 -9.30
CA ALA A 44 17.57 -10.24 -9.37
C ALA A 44 18.77 -9.34 -9.75
N GLU A 45 18.52 -8.29 -10.54
CA GLU A 45 19.54 -7.32 -10.97
C GLU A 45 19.92 -6.30 -9.88
N VAL A 46 19.11 -6.16 -8.82
CA VAL A 46 19.39 -5.23 -7.72
C VAL A 46 20.67 -5.68 -7.00
N PRO A 47 21.74 -4.86 -6.96
CA PRO A 47 23.02 -5.27 -6.43
C PRO A 47 22.99 -5.39 -4.90
N ASP A 48 23.94 -6.13 -4.37
CA ASP A 48 24.13 -6.20 -2.92
C ASP A 48 24.59 -4.84 -2.37
N GLY A 49 24.17 -4.48 -1.16
CA GLY A 49 24.43 -3.17 -0.55
C GLY A 49 23.58 -2.03 -1.10
N ALA A 50 22.65 -2.31 -2.03
CA ALA A 50 21.78 -1.33 -2.66
C ALA A 50 20.84 -0.63 -1.66
N THR A 51 20.53 0.62 -1.95
CA THR A 51 19.54 1.40 -1.19
C THR A 51 18.13 1.15 -1.71
N VAL A 52 17.20 0.84 -0.81
CA VAL A 52 15.77 0.68 -1.10
C VAL A 52 14.97 1.66 -0.24
N ALA A 53 14.17 2.51 -0.88
CA ALA A 53 13.29 3.45 -0.18
C ALA A 53 11.94 2.81 0.15
N ILE A 54 11.45 3.04 1.36
CA ILE A 54 10.10 2.68 1.82
C ILE A 54 9.41 3.87 2.46
N GLN A 55 8.10 3.79 2.67
CA GLN A 55 7.33 4.80 3.40
C GLN A 55 7.74 4.83 4.88
N ASN A 56 7.71 6.02 5.47
CA ASN A 56 8.08 6.24 6.87
C ASN A 56 6.90 6.18 7.86
N ASP A 57 5.66 6.01 7.38
CA ASP A 57 4.54 5.75 8.28
C ASP A 57 4.51 4.26 8.69
N PRO A 58 4.15 3.92 9.95
CA PRO A 58 4.28 2.55 10.46
C PRO A 58 3.55 1.48 9.65
N THR A 59 2.41 1.83 9.04
CA THR A 59 1.58 0.87 8.31
C THR A 59 2.13 0.62 6.91
N ASN A 60 2.44 1.66 6.13
CA ASN A 60 2.96 1.47 4.77
C ASN A 60 4.43 1.05 4.77
N GLY A 61 5.24 1.55 5.69
CA GLY A 61 6.62 1.06 5.89
C GLY A 61 6.62 -0.43 6.24
N GLY A 62 5.78 -0.82 7.19
CA GLY A 62 5.59 -2.23 7.55
C GLY A 62 5.08 -3.08 6.39
N ARG A 63 4.10 -2.60 5.62
CA ARG A 63 3.62 -3.26 4.39
C ARG A 63 4.74 -3.47 3.37
N SER A 64 5.62 -2.50 3.17
CA SER A 64 6.77 -2.63 2.27
C SER A 64 7.75 -3.71 2.73
N LEU A 65 8.00 -3.80 4.04
CA LEU A 65 8.85 -4.85 4.60
C LEU A 65 8.21 -6.24 4.48
N LEU A 66 6.89 -6.34 4.69
CA LEU A 66 6.14 -7.58 4.48
C LEU A 66 6.18 -8.03 3.02
N LEU A 67 6.09 -7.10 2.07
CA LEU A 67 6.28 -7.40 0.65
C LEU A 67 7.69 -7.93 0.36
N LEU A 68 8.73 -7.27 0.89
CA LEU A 68 10.11 -7.75 0.74
C LEU A 68 10.28 -9.16 1.34
N GLN A 69 9.66 -9.45 2.49
CA GLN A 69 9.66 -10.78 3.09
C GLN A 69 8.92 -11.82 2.23
N ASP A 70 7.73 -11.50 1.74
CA ASP A 70 6.93 -12.37 0.87
C ASP A 70 7.72 -12.78 -0.39
N LYS A 71 8.52 -11.86 -0.92
CA LYS A 71 9.38 -12.10 -2.08
C LYS A 71 10.75 -12.67 -1.74
N GLY A 72 10.98 -13.06 -0.48
CA GLY A 72 12.21 -13.69 -0.02
C GLY A 72 13.44 -12.77 0.00
N ALA A 73 13.26 -11.46 -0.10
CA ALA A 73 14.35 -10.49 -0.13
C ALA A 73 14.97 -10.26 1.27
N ILE A 74 14.14 -10.34 2.31
CA ILE A 74 14.53 -10.21 3.72
C ILE A 74 13.75 -11.23 4.56
N LYS A 75 14.15 -11.42 5.82
CA LYS A 75 13.34 -12.11 6.83
C LYS A 75 13.10 -11.17 8.00
N LEU A 76 11.86 -11.10 8.47
CA LEU A 76 11.46 -10.35 9.66
C LEU A 76 11.37 -11.29 10.87
N LYS A 77 11.38 -10.69 12.08
CA LYS A 77 11.04 -11.40 13.31
C LYS A 77 9.62 -11.97 13.22
N ASP A 78 9.40 -13.12 13.84
CA ASP A 78 8.07 -13.70 13.93
C ASP A 78 7.17 -12.83 14.83
N GLY A 79 5.86 -12.80 14.55
CA GLY A 79 4.87 -12.12 15.40
C GLY A 79 4.81 -10.59 15.29
N VAL A 80 5.51 -9.98 14.32
CA VAL A 80 5.54 -8.51 14.10
C VAL A 80 4.22 -7.91 13.57
N GLY A 81 3.27 -8.75 13.18
CA GLY A 81 1.97 -8.31 12.66
C GLY A 81 2.08 -7.48 11.38
N PHE A 82 1.26 -6.42 11.27
CA PHE A 82 1.16 -5.56 10.07
C PHE A 82 2.02 -4.30 10.10
N LYS A 83 2.80 -4.09 11.16
CA LYS A 83 3.62 -2.88 11.35
C LYS A 83 5.07 -3.22 11.74
N PRO A 84 5.74 -4.17 11.04
CA PRO A 84 7.17 -4.36 11.27
C PRO A 84 7.93 -3.08 10.96
N SER A 85 9.06 -2.92 11.64
CA SER A 85 10.02 -1.85 11.40
C SER A 85 11.32 -2.40 10.80
N VAL A 86 12.20 -1.51 10.34
CA VAL A 86 13.54 -1.92 9.88
C VAL A 86 14.33 -2.66 10.97
N ALA A 87 14.07 -2.36 12.25
CA ALA A 87 14.68 -3.03 13.40
C ALA A 87 14.20 -4.48 13.60
N ASP A 88 13.16 -4.91 12.88
CA ASP A 88 12.64 -6.27 12.91
C ASP A 88 13.22 -7.18 11.83
N ILE A 89 14.14 -6.68 11.02
CA ILE A 89 14.83 -7.49 10.01
C ILE A 89 15.86 -8.40 10.70
N VAL A 90 15.67 -9.73 10.59
CA VAL A 90 16.58 -10.75 11.14
C VAL A 90 17.48 -11.41 10.08
N SER A 91 17.15 -11.27 8.80
CA SER A 91 18.01 -11.68 7.69
C SER A 91 17.89 -10.70 6.53
N ASN A 92 19.04 -10.29 5.99
CA ASN A 92 19.15 -9.37 4.86
C ASN A 92 20.33 -9.83 3.98
N PRO A 93 20.15 -10.89 3.18
CA PRO A 93 21.25 -11.53 2.43
C PRO A 93 21.91 -10.58 1.42
N LYS A 94 21.13 -9.71 0.77
CA LYS A 94 21.63 -8.67 -0.14
C LYS A 94 22.21 -7.45 0.60
N LYS A 95 22.22 -7.42 1.93
CA LYS A 95 22.71 -6.29 2.75
C LYS A 95 22.09 -4.94 2.32
N LEU A 96 20.81 -4.96 1.97
CA LEU A 96 20.06 -3.78 1.50
C LEU A 96 20.10 -2.68 2.56
N LYS A 97 20.28 -1.43 2.13
CA LYS A 97 20.14 -0.24 2.97
C LYS A 97 18.70 0.27 2.84
N ILE A 98 17.87 -0.02 3.82
CA ILE A 98 16.48 0.46 3.82
C ILE A 98 16.46 1.91 4.34
N ILE A 99 15.89 2.82 3.56
CA ILE A 99 15.66 4.21 3.98
C ILE A 99 14.16 4.50 4.03
N GLU A 100 13.75 5.24 5.05
CA GLU A 100 12.35 5.58 5.30
C GLU A 100 12.10 7.05 4.91
N ILE A 101 11.18 7.28 3.98
CA ILE A 101 10.82 8.62 3.48
C ILE A 101 9.30 8.79 3.41
N GLU A 102 8.84 10.03 3.29
CA GLU A 102 7.41 10.31 3.15
C GLU A 102 6.85 9.67 1.86
N ALA A 103 5.65 9.08 1.94
CA ALA A 103 5.09 8.24 0.90
C ALA A 103 4.95 8.95 -0.46
N ALA A 104 4.55 10.24 -0.49
CA ALA A 104 4.47 11.02 -1.72
C ALA A 104 5.85 11.36 -2.33
N GLN A 105 6.95 11.12 -1.60
CA GLN A 105 8.32 11.28 -2.12
C GLN A 105 8.89 10.00 -2.74
N THR A 106 8.31 8.82 -2.48
CA THR A 106 8.89 7.56 -2.96
C THR A 106 9.02 7.48 -4.48
N PRO A 107 8.12 8.02 -5.33
CA PRO A 107 8.34 8.07 -6.78
C PRO A 107 9.58 8.88 -7.18
N ARG A 108 9.77 10.06 -6.56
CA ARG A 108 10.89 10.95 -6.88
C ARG A 108 12.24 10.37 -6.46
N SER A 109 12.24 9.56 -5.40
CA SER A 109 13.45 8.91 -4.89
C SER A 109 14.11 7.94 -5.89
N LEU A 110 13.36 7.45 -6.90
CA LEU A 110 13.84 6.47 -7.88
C LEU A 110 15.09 6.90 -8.65
N ALA A 111 15.39 8.20 -8.74
CA ALA A 111 16.63 8.68 -9.35
C ALA A 111 17.87 8.30 -8.51
N ASP A 112 17.73 8.32 -7.18
CA ASP A 112 18.85 8.24 -6.24
C ASP A 112 19.00 6.85 -5.61
N VAL A 113 17.91 6.07 -5.54
CA VAL A 113 17.94 4.71 -4.96
C VAL A 113 18.01 3.62 -6.03
N ALA A 114 18.20 2.37 -5.61
CA ALA A 114 18.14 1.23 -6.51
C ALA A 114 16.70 0.81 -6.78
N ALA A 115 15.84 0.84 -5.76
CA ALA A 115 14.42 0.59 -5.87
C ALA A 115 13.63 1.35 -4.80
N ALA A 116 12.35 1.60 -5.02
CA ALA A 116 11.46 2.23 -4.05
C ALA A 116 10.12 1.49 -3.98
N ALA A 117 9.62 1.27 -2.76
CA ALA A 117 8.24 0.85 -2.54
C ALA A 117 7.31 2.05 -2.70
N ILE A 118 6.34 1.96 -3.61
CA ILE A 118 5.47 3.07 -4.01
C ILE A 118 4.02 2.60 -3.99
N ASN A 119 3.16 3.30 -3.23
CA ASN A 119 1.71 3.06 -3.27
C ASN A 119 1.17 3.36 -4.68
N THR A 120 0.24 2.53 -5.17
CA THR A 120 -0.24 2.61 -6.56
C THR A 120 -0.78 3.98 -6.95
N ASN A 121 -1.44 4.70 -6.04
CA ASN A 121 -1.92 6.07 -6.30
C ASN A 121 -0.76 7.01 -6.65
N TYR A 122 0.33 7.01 -5.86
CA TYR A 122 1.50 7.84 -6.13
C TYR A 122 2.27 7.38 -7.37
N ALA A 123 2.29 6.07 -7.67
CA ALA A 123 2.86 5.57 -8.92
C ALA A 123 2.10 6.12 -10.13
N VAL A 124 0.77 6.05 -10.11
CA VAL A 124 -0.09 6.56 -11.19
C VAL A 124 0.07 8.07 -11.37
N ASP A 125 0.05 8.85 -10.28
CA ASP A 125 0.25 10.30 -10.32
C ASP A 125 1.63 10.68 -10.90
N ALA A 126 2.65 9.88 -10.59
CA ALA A 126 4.00 10.03 -11.12
C ALA A 126 4.18 9.44 -12.53
N LYS A 127 3.10 8.97 -13.18
CA LYS A 127 3.12 8.31 -14.51
C LYS A 127 3.99 7.05 -14.56
N ILE A 128 4.10 6.35 -13.44
CA ILE A 128 4.73 5.03 -13.34
C ILE A 128 3.66 3.97 -13.51
N GLU A 129 3.81 3.12 -14.53
CA GLU A 129 2.87 2.03 -14.78
C GLU A 129 2.91 1.00 -13.63
N PRO A 130 1.80 0.71 -12.93
CA PRO A 130 1.83 -0.22 -11.80
C PRO A 130 2.27 -1.64 -12.16
N THR A 131 2.10 -2.05 -13.43
CA THR A 131 2.57 -3.33 -13.96
C THR A 131 4.08 -3.40 -14.18
N SER A 132 4.79 -2.26 -14.11
CA SER A 132 6.26 -2.19 -14.21
C SER A 132 7.00 -2.50 -12.90
N ALA A 133 6.27 -2.76 -11.81
CA ALA A 133 6.87 -3.09 -10.53
C ALA A 133 7.75 -4.34 -10.64
N ILE A 134 9.00 -4.25 -10.17
CA ILE A 134 9.97 -5.35 -10.18
C ILE A 134 9.70 -6.37 -9.05
N LEU A 135 8.96 -5.97 -8.02
CA LEU A 135 8.26 -6.83 -7.09
C LEU A 135 6.86 -6.26 -6.85
N ARG A 136 5.85 -7.12 -6.73
CA ARG A 136 4.46 -6.69 -6.55
C ARG A 136 3.75 -7.55 -5.51
N GLU A 137 2.98 -6.88 -4.67
CA GLU A 137 2.11 -7.53 -3.69
C GLU A 137 1.03 -8.35 -4.37
N ASP A 138 0.70 -9.51 -3.78
CA ASP A 138 -0.47 -10.27 -4.21
C ASP A 138 -1.73 -9.43 -3.95
N PRO A 139 -2.68 -9.37 -4.89
CA PRO A 139 -3.95 -8.70 -4.68
C PRO A 139 -4.79 -9.24 -3.49
N LYS A 140 -4.43 -10.38 -2.91
CA LYS A 140 -5.05 -10.93 -1.71
C LYS A 140 -4.32 -10.42 -0.47
N GLY A 141 -4.95 -9.51 0.28
CA GLY A 141 -4.39 -8.99 1.52
C GLY A 141 -5.33 -8.04 2.25
N PRO A 142 -5.00 -7.64 3.49
CA PRO A 142 -5.84 -6.77 4.31
C PRO A 142 -5.85 -5.30 3.85
N TYR A 143 -5.33 -5.01 2.65
CA TYR A 143 -5.03 -3.66 2.17
C TYR A 143 -6.03 -3.12 1.15
N VAL A 144 -7.15 -3.82 0.96
CA VAL A 144 -8.31 -3.25 0.23
C VAL A 144 -8.69 -1.94 0.91
N ASN A 145 -8.82 -0.87 0.14
CA ASN A 145 -9.19 0.43 0.69
C ASN A 145 -10.66 0.42 1.12
N LEU A 146 -11.03 1.41 1.92
CA LEU A 146 -12.34 1.51 2.53
C LEU A 146 -12.87 2.94 2.52
N ILE A 147 -14.19 3.07 2.66
CA ILE A 147 -14.86 4.30 3.02
C ILE A 147 -14.92 4.36 4.54
N ALA A 148 -14.38 5.43 5.13
CA ALA A 148 -14.47 5.69 6.56
C ALA A 148 -15.41 6.86 6.85
N VAL A 149 -16.16 6.74 7.94
CA VAL A 149 -17.04 7.80 8.48
C VAL A 149 -16.84 7.93 9.98
N ARG A 150 -17.37 9.00 10.59
CA ARG A 150 -17.45 9.07 12.05
C ARG A 150 -18.36 7.96 12.58
N GLU A 151 -18.00 7.38 13.71
CA GLU A 151 -18.77 6.29 14.35
C GLU A 151 -20.25 6.65 14.54
N VAL A 152 -20.53 7.88 14.97
CA VAL A 152 -21.91 8.40 15.18
C VAL A 152 -22.72 8.53 13.88
N ASP A 153 -22.06 8.49 12.73
CA ASP A 153 -22.69 8.63 11.42
C ASP A 153 -22.94 7.28 10.73
N LYS A 154 -22.39 6.17 11.24
CA LYS A 154 -22.32 4.87 10.53
C LYS A 154 -23.66 4.32 10.05
N ASP A 155 -24.73 4.58 10.80
CA ASP A 155 -26.08 4.08 10.50
C ASP A 155 -26.98 5.12 9.80
N LYS A 156 -26.44 6.30 9.48
CA LYS A 156 -27.23 7.35 8.82
C LYS A 156 -27.63 6.91 7.40
N PRO A 157 -28.86 7.24 6.94
CA PRO A 157 -29.35 6.81 5.62
C PRO A 157 -28.43 7.16 4.46
N TRP A 158 -27.75 8.31 4.52
CA TRP A 158 -26.82 8.73 3.47
C TRP A 158 -25.60 7.80 3.33
N VAL A 159 -25.20 7.08 4.39
CA VAL A 159 -24.09 6.09 4.32
C VAL A 159 -24.49 4.92 3.42
N LYS A 160 -25.71 4.40 3.62
CA LYS A 160 -26.24 3.32 2.76
C LYS A 160 -26.38 3.79 1.31
N ALA A 161 -26.87 5.02 1.10
CA ALA A 161 -26.97 5.60 -0.24
C ALA A 161 -25.59 5.77 -0.90
N LEU A 162 -24.58 6.22 -0.15
CA LEU A 162 -23.20 6.33 -0.62
C LEU A 162 -22.65 4.97 -1.06
N LEU A 163 -22.77 3.94 -0.22
CA LEU A 163 -22.31 2.59 -0.56
C LEU A 163 -23.03 2.02 -1.78
N ALA A 164 -24.36 2.16 -1.85
CA ALA A 164 -25.15 1.71 -2.99
C ALA A 164 -24.74 2.42 -4.30
N SER A 165 -24.39 3.71 -4.21
CA SER A 165 -23.90 4.46 -5.37
C SER A 165 -22.48 4.09 -5.81
N TYR A 166 -21.67 3.52 -4.90
CA TYR A 166 -20.29 3.09 -5.18
C TYR A 166 -20.22 1.63 -5.64
N HIS A 167 -21.03 0.75 -5.03
CA HIS A 167 -21.01 -0.70 -5.25
C HIS A 167 -21.92 -1.13 -6.39
N THR A 168 -21.68 -0.59 -7.58
CA THR A 168 -22.46 -0.93 -8.77
C THR A 168 -21.64 -1.74 -9.79
N PRO A 169 -22.30 -2.51 -10.68
CA PRO A 169 -21.63 -3.18 -11.80
C PRO A 169 -20.88 -2.20 -12.71
N GLU A 170 -21.43 -1.01 -12.94
CA GLU A 170 -20.85 0.02 -13.80
C GLU A 170 -19.53 0.55 -13.24
N ILE A 171 -19.46 0.82 -11.93
CA ILE A 171 -18.21 1.25 -11.29
C ILE A 171 -17.20 0.11 -11.27
N LYS A 172 -17.64 -1.13 -11.03
CA LYS A 172 -16.77 -2.31 -11.08
C LYS A 172 -16.17 -2.51 -12.48
N ALA A 173 -16.98 -2.35 -13.53
CA ALA A 173 -16.53 -2.39 -14.92
C ALA A 173 -15.56 -1.24 -15.24
N PHE A 174 -15.89 -0.01 -14.81
CA PHE A 174 -15.02 1.14 -14.96
C PHE A 174 -13.63 0.89 -14.35
N VAL A 175 -13.56 0.35 -13.13
CA VAL A 175 -12.28 0.02 -12.47
C VAL A 175 -11.49 -0.99 -13.32
N ALA A 176 -12.13 -2.06 -13.80
CA ALA A 176 -11.47 -3.08 -14.59
C ALA A 176 -10.92 -2.52 -15.92
N GLU A 177 -11.72 -1.72 -16.63
CA GLU A 177 -11.34 -1.13 -17.93
C GLU A 177 -10.28 -0.04 -17.78
N ARG A 178 -10.45 0.86 -16.81
CA ARG A 178 -9.59 2.02 -16.64
C ARG A 178 -8.20 1.65 -16.15
N PHE A 179 -8.11 0.67 -15.25
CA PHE A 179 -6.88 0.32 -14.56
C PHE A 179 -6.29 -1.02 -15.01
N LYS A 180 -6.97 -1.77 -15.88
CA LYS A 180 -6.45 -2.96 -16.56
C LYS A 180 -5.78 -3.96 -15.60
N GLY A 181 -6.45 -4.23 -14.46
CA GLY A 181 -5.95 -5.14 -13.42
C GLY A 181 -4.93 -4.55 -12.44
N SER A 182 -4.50 -3.30 -12.63
CA SER A 182 -3.64 -2.61 -11.66
C SER A 182 -4.35 -2.21 -10.37
N VAL A 183 -5.66 -2.06 -10.46
CA VAL A 183 -6.60 -1.73 -9.38
C VAL A 183 -7.74 -2.74 -9.45
N LEU A 184 -8.20 -3.24 -8.30
CA LEU A 184 -9.20 -4.30 -8.23
C LEU A 184 -10.37 -3.87 -7.35
N ALA A 185 -11.60 -4.11 -7.78
CA ALA A 185 -12.77 -3.87 -6.93
C ALA A 185 -12.78 -4.83 -5.74
N GLY A 186 -13.06 -4.29 -4.55
CA GLY A 186 -13.19 -5.02 -3.28
C GLY A 186 -14.61 -5.48 -2.96
N TRP A 187 -15.56 -5.24 -3.88
CA TRP A 187 -16.96 -5.70 -3.86
C TRP A 187 -17.25 -6.46 -5.16
#